data_AF-A0A955FCB5-F1
#
_entry.id   AF-A0A955FCB5-F1
#
_cell.length_a   1.000
_cell.length_b   1.000
_cell.length_c   1.000
_cell.angle_alpha   90.00
_cell.angle_beta   90.00
_cell.angle_gamma   90.00
#
_symmetry.space_group_name_H-M   'P 1'
#
loop_
_entity.id
_entity.type
_entity.pdbx_description
1 polymer ?
#
loop_
_entity_poly.entity_id
_entity_poly.type
_entity_poly.pdbx_seq_one_letter_code
_entity_poly.pdbx_strand_id
1 'polypeptide(L)'
;MSNGQMFVGLDENGLVHDFYYPYVGLENLTTARSMQHKIGVWVGGQFSWTDDGSWQVFVDFEADALISDIRMHSDTLQVSLHFKDYIDTENNAFVRRAEVTNEAGAPREIRLFMHQVFEISRGGRSDTALYVPEAHYVLDYKGRYSLLIAGKDDTGAPFDQYAVGNYAIEGKAGTFRDAEDGELSGNPVEHGGVDSV
;
A
#
# COMPACT_ATOMS: atom_id res chain seq x y z
N MET A 1 -15.15 3.66 -0.43
CA MET A 1 -15.54 3.67 -1.86
C MET A 1 -16.02 2.28 -2.26
N SER A 2 -16.95 2.11 -3.22
CA SER A 2 -17.41 0.77 -3.68
C SER A 2 -18.02 0.77 -5.08
N ASN A 3 -17.90 -0.36 -5.78
CA ASN A 3 -18.64 -0.68 -7.02
C ASN A 3 -19.74 -1.75 -6.82
N GLY A 4 -20.08 -2.09 -5.56
CA GLY A 4 -21.07 -3.11 -5.20
C GLY A 4 -20.52 -4.52 -5.02
N GLN A 5 -19.37 -4.85 -5.62
CA GLN A 5 -18.66 -6.12 -5.39
C GLN A 5 -17.45 -5.93 -4.49
N MET A 6 -16.66 -4.89 -4.76
CA MET A 6 -15.51 -4.50 -3.95
C MET A 6 -15.82 -3.23 -3.16
N PHE A 7 -15.28 -3.14 -1.94
CA PHE A 7 -15.25 -1.90 -1.15
C PHE A 7 -13.85 -1.71 -0.56
N VAL A 8 -13.37 -0.47 -0.60
CA VAL A 8 -12.14 -0.07 0.08
C VAL A 8 -12.44 1.11 1.00
N GLY A 9 -12.09 0.96 2.27
CA GLY A 9 -12.16 1.99 3.30
C GLY A 9 -10.77 2.56 3.59
N LEU A 10 -10.70 3.89 3.72
CA LEU A 10 -9.48 4.61 4.09
C LEU A 10 -9.65 5.16 5.50
N ASP A 11 -8.58 5.12 6.31
CA ASP A 11 -8.57 5.68 7.67
C ASP A 11 -8.30 7.20 7.69
N GLU A 12 -8.23 7.79 8.88
CA GLU A 12 -7.88 9.20 9.08
C GLU A 12 -6.47 9.59 8.60
N ASN A 13 -5.59 8.61 8.36
CA ASN A 13 -4.25 8.81 7.80
C ASN A 13 -4.22 8.60 6.28
N GLY A 14 -5.37 8.32 5.64
CA GLY A 14 -5.47 8.06 4.21
C GLY A 14 -4.93 6.68 3.79
N LEU A 15 -4.71 5.78 4.74
CA LEU A 15 -4.23 4.42 4.54
C LEU A 15 -5.39 3.45 4.33
N VAL A 16 -5.15 2.37 3.59
CA VAL A 16 -6.16 1.32 3.39
C VAL A 16 -6.41 0.63 4.74
N HIS A 17 -7.65 0.72 5.20
CA HIS A 17 -8.11 0.12 6.46
C HIS A 17 -8.98 -1.11 6.21
N ASP A 18 -9.93 -1.00 5.28
CA ASP A 18 -10.86 -2.06 4.96
C ASP A 18 -10.76 -2.41 3.47
N PHE A 19 -10.78 -3.70 3.16
CA PHE A 19 -10.77 -4.21 1.80
C PHE A 19 -11.77 -5.38 1.71
N TYR A 20 -12.99 -5.11 1.28
CA TYR A 20 -14.01 -6.14 1.14
C TYR A 20 -14.10 -6.64 -0.29
N TYR A 21 -14.06 -7.97 -0.45
CA TYR A 21 -14.23 -8.66 -1.72
C TYR A 21 -14.53 -10.15 -1.48
N PRO A 22 -15.38 -10.84 -2.28
CA PRO A 22 -16.13 -10.33 -3.44
C PRO A 22 -17.50 -9.75 -3.10
N TYR A 23 -17.85 -9.67 -1.82
CA TYR A 23 -19.11 -9.10 -1.35
C TYR A 23 -18.85 -8.10 -0.23
N VAL A 24 -19.35 -6.89 -0.42
CA VAL A 24 -19.27 -5.81 0.57
C VAL A 24 -19.95 -6.24 1.88
N GLY A 25 -19.23 -6.10 3.00
CA GLY A 25 -19.72 -6.41 4.34
C GLY A 25 -19.67 -7.88 4.76
N LEU A 26 -19.23 -8.80 3.89
CA LEU A 26 -19.09 -10.22 4.24
C LEU A 26 -17.66 -10.58 4.64
N GLU A 27 -16.71 -10.38 3.73
CA GLU A 27 -15.31 -10.78 3.92
C GLU A 27 -14.42 -9.54 3.80
N ASN A 28 -13.86 -9.10 4.93
CA ASN A 28 -12.80 -8.08 4.94
C ASN A 28 -11.46 -8.81 4.83
N LEU A 29 -10.71 -8.53 3.77
CA LEU A 29 -9.44 -9.16 3.45
C LEU A 29 -8.25 -8.41 4.04
N THR A 30 -8.48 -7.45 4.95
CA THR A 30 -7.42 -6.77 5.71
C THR A 30 -7.35 -7.28 7.14
N THR A 31 -6.23 -6.97 7.79
CA THR A 31 -6.03 -7.20 9.23
C THR A 31 -5.77 -5.89 9.98
N ALA A 32 -6.37 -4.77 9.53
CA ALA A 32 -6.06 -3.41 10.01
C ALA A 32 -6.14 -3.20 11.53
N ARG A 33 -6.82 -4.09 12.26
CA ARG A 33 -6.83 -4.11 13.74
C ARG A 33 -5.53 -4.61 14.37
N SER A 34 -4.68 -5.29 13.61
CA SER A 34 -3.41 -5.87 14.04
C SER A 34 -2.21 -5.33 13.25
N MET A 35 -2.37 -5.19 11.93
CA MET A 35 -1.40 -4.58 11.02
C MET A 35 -2.14 -3.84 9.91
N GLN A 36 -1.75 -2.60 9.67
CA GLN A 36 -2.35 -1.75 8.65
C GLN A 36 -1.45 -1.75 7.41
N HIS A 37 -2.04 -1.45 6.24
CA HIS A 37 -1.26 -1.04 5.08
C HIS A 37 -0.53 0.27 5.40
N LYS A 38 0.67 0.48 4.86
CA LYS A 38 1.47 1.67 5.17
C LYS A 38 2.03 2.32 3.92
N ILE A 39 2.32 3.61 4.03
CA ILE A 39 3.05 4.38 3.02
C ILE A 39 4.32 4.92 3.69
N GLY A 40 5.46 4.62 3.09
CA GLY A 40 6.77 5.05 3.56
C GLY A 40 7.43 5.99 2.56
N VAL A 41 8.18 6.98 3.05
CA VAL A 41 8.97 7.88 2.21
C VAL A 41 10.41 7.88 2.68
N TRP A 42 11.32 7.69 1.73
CA TRP A 42 12.76 7.85 1.95
C TRP A 42 13.30 9.03 1.15
N VAL A 43 14.13 9.86 1.79
CA VAL A 43 14.84 10.97 1.15
C VAL A 43 16.25 11.08 1.75
N GLY A 44 17.29 10.86 0.93
CA GLY A 44 18.67 11.17 1.30
C GLY A 44 19.18 10.51 2.58
N GLY A 45 18.80 9.25 2.82
CA GLY A 45 19.20 8.46 3.99
C GLY A 45 18.27 8.61 5.20
N GLN A 46 17.17 9.35 5.07
CA GLN A 46 16.13 9.48 6.09
C GLN A 46 14.85 8.81 5.61
N PHE A 47 14.22 8.04 6.48
CA PHE A 47 12.95 7.36 6.21
C PHE A 47 11.89 7.81 7.22
N SER A 48 10.63 7.91 6.78
CA SER A 48 9.47 8.10 7.66
C SER A 48 8.22 7.40 7.12
N TRP A 49 7.45 6.79 8.02
CA TRP A 49 6.11 6.29 7.73
C TRP A 49 5.10 7.43 7.85
N THR A 50 4.15 7.53 6.92
CA THR A 50 3.17 8.63 6.93
C THR A 50 2.21 8.61 8.13
N ASP A 51 2.12 7.48 8.85
CA ASP A 51 1.31 7.30 10.06
C ASP A 51 2.10 7.46 11.38
N ASP A 52 3.35 7.92 11.34
CA ASP A 52 4.18 8.08 12.55
C ASP A 52 3.82 9.31 13.42
N GLY A 53 2.83 10.10 12.99
CA GLY A 53 2.35 11.31 13.65
C GLY A 53 3.18 12.57 13.38
N SER A 54 4.25 12.48 12.60
CA SER A 54 5.04 13.65 12.17
C SER A 54 4.49 14.33 10.92
N TRP A 55 3.62 13.65 10.18
CA TRP A 55 3.01 14.15 8.95
C TRP A 55 1.74 14.96 9.21
N GLN A 56 1.57 16.04 8.46
CA GLN A 56 0.31 16.76 8.38
C GLN A 56 -0.56 16.07 7.32
N VAL A 57 -1.64 15.41 7.76
CA VAL A 57 -2.51 14.62 6.87
C VAL A 57 -3.88 15.28 6.77
N PHE A 58 -4.36 15.45 5.54
CA PHE A 58 -5.70 15.91 5.20
C PHE A 58 -6.37 14.85 4.31
N VAL A 59 -7.50 14.33 4.75
CA VAL A 59 -8.28 13.32 4.03
C VAL A 59 -9.65 13.91 3.72
N ASP A 60 -10.00 13.97 2.44
CA ASP A 60 -11.29 14.42 1.97
C ASP A 60 -11.74 13.60 0.75
N PHE A 61 -12.89 13.95 0.18
CA PHE A 61 -13.40 13.42 -1.08
C PHE A 61 -13.76 14.55 -2.04
N GLU A 62 -13.62 14.30 -3.33
CA GLU A 62 -14.13 15.19 -4.37
C GLU A 62 -15.65 15.39 -4.22
N ALA A 63 -16.12 16.63 -4.40
CA ALA A 63 -17.50 16.99 -4.06
C ALA A 63 -18.56 16.19 -4.87
N ASP A 64 -18.24 15.88 -6.13
CA ASP A 64 -19.18 15.29 -7.08
C ASP A 64 -18.79 13.86 -7.51
N ALA A 65 -17.77 13.26 -6.89
CA ALA A 65 -17.29 11.93 -7.24
C ALA A 65 -16.80 11.15 -6.00
N LEU A 66 -16.98 9.82 -6.01
CA LEU A 66 -16.40 8.92 -4.99
C LEU A 66 -14.90 8.70 -5.25
N ILE A 67 -14.16 9.80 -5.27
CA ILE A 67 -12.71 9.86 -5.46
C ILE A 67 -12.14 10.54 -4.21
N SER A 68 -11.16 9.91 -3.56
CA SER A 68 -10.48 10.54 -2.41
C SER A 68 -9.62 11.72 -2.86
N ASP A 69 -9.44 12.69 -1.98
CA ASP A 69 -8.44 13.76 -2.09
C ASP A 69 -7.61 13.75 -0.79
N ILE A 70 -6.48 13.05 -0.82
CA ILE A 70 -5.60 12.89 0.35
C ILE A 70 -4.31 13.65 0.15
N ARG A 71 -4.02 14.57 1.05
CA ARG A 71 -2.78 15.38 1.03
C ARG A 71 -1.99 15.10 2.29
N MET A 72 -0.70 14.80 2.13
CA MET A 72 0.22 14.56 3.22
C MET A 72 1.44 15.45 3.06
N HIS A 73 1.88 16.09 4.13
CA HIS A 73 3.03 16.99 4.10
C HIS A 73 4.00 16.68 5.25
N SER A 74 5.29 16.63 4.94
CA SER A 74 6.38 16.47 5.91
C SER A 74 7.34 17.66 5.83
N ASP A 75 7.33 18.50 6.87
CA ASP A 75 8.31 19.58 7.04
C ASP A 75 9.74 19.01 7.14
N THR A 76 9.91 17.88 7.82
CA THR A 76 11.22 17.24 8.07
C THR A 76 11.85 16.75 6.77
N LEU A 77 11.08 16.05 5.94
CA LEU A 77 11.57 15.54 4.65
C LEU A 77 11.50 16.61 3.54
N GLN A 78 10.75 17.70 3.75
CA GLN A 78 10.41 18.70 2.72
C GLN A 78 9.76 18.04 1.50
N VAL A 79 8.76 17.19 1.74
CA VAL A 79 8.04 16.44 0.71
C VAL A 79 6.55 16.55 0.97
N SER A 80 5.80 16.75 -0.11
CA SER A 80 4.34 16.60 -0.12
C SER A 80 3.92 15.44 -1.02
N LEU A 81 2.90 14.71 -0.55
CA LEU A 81 2.22 13.65 -1.29
C LEU A 81 0.78 14.06 -1.54
N HIS A 82 0.29 13.80 -2.75
CA HIS A 82 -1.12 13.94 -3.10
C HIS A 82 -1.62 12.63 -3.69
N PHE A 83 -2.58 12.00 -3.02
CA PHE A 83 -3.24 10.79 -3.50
C PHE A 83 -4.66 11.08 -3.95
N LYS A 84 -5.03 10.48 -5.08
CA LYS A 84 -6.40 10.35 -5.53
C LYS A 84 -6.72 8.88 -5.75
N ASP A 85 -7.71 8.40 -5.01
CA ASP A 85 -8.11 7.00 -5.03
C ASP A 85 -9.52 6.83 -5.53
N TYR A 86 -9.76 5.76 -6.28
CA TYR A 86 -11.10 5.37 -6.68
C TYR A 86 -11.20 3.86 -6.83
N ILE A 87 -12.43 3.37 -6.90
CA ILE A 87 -12.73 2.00 -7.31
C ILE A 87 -13.30 2.06 -8.72
N ASP A 88 -12.73 1.27 -9.62
CA ASP A 88 -13.20 1.17 -11.00
C ASP A 88 -14.64 0.63 -11.04
N THR A 89 -15.45 1.18 -11.95
CA THR A 89 -16.88 0.85 -12.04
C THR A 89 -17.14 -0.47 -12.75
N GLU A 90 -16.22 -0.92 -13.60
CA GLU A 90 -16.38 -2.13 -14.41
C GLU A 90 -15.50 -3.28 -13.89
N ASN A 91 -14.36 -2.94 -13.29
CA ASN A 91 -13.37 -3.86 -12.78
C ASN A 91 -13.30 -3.79 -11.25
N ASN A 92 -13.05 -4.92 -10.60
CA ASN A 92 -12.79 -4.96 -9.15
C ASN A 92 -11.35 -4.50 -8.87
N ALA A 93 -11.08 -3.23 -9.14
CA ALA A 93 -9.78 -2.60 -9.03
C ALA A 93 -9.85 -1.35 -8.15
N PHE A 94 -8.97 -1.28 -7.17
CA PHE A 94 -8.69 -0.07 -6.41
C PHE A 94 -7.50 0.60 -7.09
N VAL A 95 -7.68 1.85 -7.50
CA VAL A 95 -6.67 2.61 -8.23
C VAL A 95 -6.29 3.82 -7.39
N ARG A 96 -5.00 3.95 -7.10
CA ARG A 96 -4.38 5.06 -6.38
C ARG A 96 -3.41 5.78 -7.32
N ARG A 97 -3.68 7.05 -7.62
CA ARG A 97 -2.69 7.95 -8.25
C ARG A 97 -1.93 8.66 -7.15
N ALA A 98 -0.61 8.60 -7.21
CA ALA A 98 0.28 9.30 -6.29
C ALA A 98 1.04 10.40 -7.03
N GLU A 99 1.05 11.61 -6.47
CA GLU A 99 1.93 12.70 -6.89
C GLU A 99 2.89 13.02 -5.75
N VAL A 100 4.19 13.02 -6.05
CA VAL A 100 5.25 13.29 -5.08
C VAL A 100 5.91 14.62 -5.45
N THR A 101 5.91 15.56 -4.51
CA THR A 101 6.49 16.90 -4.71
C THR A 101 7.71 17.08 -3.82
N ASN A 102 8.86 17.36 -4.43
CA ASN A 102 10.06 17.82 -3.74
C ASN A 102 9.94 19.31 -3.43
N GLU A 103 9.94 19.69 -2.14
CA GLU A 103 9.79 21.08 -1.71
C GLU A 103 11.11 21.74 -1.30
N ALA A 104 12.22 20.99 -1.36
CA ALA A 104 13.54 21.56 -1.15
C ALA A 104 14.03 22.33 -2.39
N GLY A 105 14.96 23.27 -2.17
CA GLY A 105 15.55 24.07 -3.25
C GLY A 105 16.57 23.33 -4.14
N ALA A 106 16.70 22.01 -4.00
CA ALA A 106 17.64 21.20 -4.77
C ALA A 106 16.99 19.88 -5.22
N PRO A 107 17.37 19.33 -6.39
CA PRO A 107 16.97 17.98 -6.80
C PRO A 107 17.42 16.94 -5.79
N ARG A 108 16.54 15.98 -5.48
CA ARG A 108 16.78 14.89 -4.53
C ARG A 108 16.16 13.61 -5.06
N GLU A 109 16.74 12.48 -4.68
CA GLU A 109 16.10 11.18 -4.83
C GLU A 109 15.06 11.00 -3.72
N ILE A 110 13.83 10.71 -4.12
CA ILE A 110 12.72 10.43 -3.23
C ILE A 110 12.18 9.06 -3.62
N ARG A 111 12.12 8.14 -2.66
CA ARG A 111 11.56 6.80 -2.86
C ARG A 111 10.25 6.68 -2.09
N LEU A 112 9.22 6.16 -2.74
CA LEU A 112 7.90 5.90 -2.15
C LEU A 112 7.72 4.39 -1.99
N PHE A 113 7.38 3.95 -0.78
CA PHE A 113 7.19 2.55 -0.44
C PHE A 113 5.71 2.29 -0.12
N MET A 114 5.15 1.23 -0.70
CA MET A 114 3.74 0.88 -0.57
C MET A 114 3.61 -0.47 0.13
N HIS A 115 3.54 -0.46 1.46
CA HIS A 115 3.38 -1.70 2.23
C HIS A 115 1.93 -2.18 2.21
N GLN A 116 1.77 -3.49 2.01
CA GLN A 116 0.48 -4.13 1.86
C GLN A 116 0.43 -5.43 2.65
N VAL A 117 -0.67 -5.60 3.38
CA VAL A 117 -0.93 -6.78 4.20
C VAL A 117 -2.37 -7.21 4.00
N PHE A 118 -2.56 -8.41 3.46
CA PHE A 118 -3.88 -9.01 3.30
C PHE A 118 -4.01 -10.22 4.23
N GLU A 119 -5.21 -10.39 4.79
CA GLU A 119 -5.61 -11.58 5.53
C GLU A 119 -6.74 -12.26 4.74
N ILE A 120 -6.36 -13.05 3.74
CA ILE A 120 -7.29 -13.72 2.83
C ILE A 120 -7.83 -14.99 3.49
N SER A 121 -6.95 -15.77 4.13
CA SER A 121 -7.34 -16.89 4.99
C SER A 121 -7.49 -16.42 6.43
N ARG A 122 -8.38 -17.09 7.18
CA ARG A 122 -8.61 -16.77 8.58
C ARG A 122 -7.30 -16.75 9.39
N GLY A 123 -6.94 -15.60 9.93
CA GLY A 123 -5.69 -15.39 10.68
C GLY A 123 -4.42 -15.49 9.83
N GLY A 124 -4.53 -15.35 8.51
CA GLY A 124 -3.42 -15.28 7.55
C GLY A 124 -2.65 -16.58 7.36
N ARG A 125 -2.96 -17.66 8.07
CA ARG A 125 -2.06 -18.83 8.23
C ARG A 125 -1.69 -19.60 6.96
N SER A 126 -2.33 -19.32 5.83
CA SER A 126 -2.15 -20.10 4.62
C SER A 126 -2.18 -19.27 3.35
N ASP A 127 -1.98 -17.96 3.49
CA ASP A 127 -1.90 -17.05 2.36
C ASP A 127 -0.54 -17.19 1.69
N THR A 128 -0.43 -16.70 0.47
CA THR A 128 0.80 -16.75 -0.30
C THR A 128 0.90 -15.49 -1.12
N ALA A 129 2.02 -14.79 -0.95
CA ALA A 129 2.36 -13.65 -1.76
C ALA A 129 3.57 -14.03 -2.63
N LEU A 130 3.55 -13.66 -3.91
CA LEU A 130 4.73 -13.77 -4.77
C LEU A 130 4.82 -12.61 -5.76
N TYR A 131 6.03 -12.25 -6.13
CA TYR A 131 6.31 -11.40 -7.27
C TYR A 131 6.32 -12.21 -8.57
N VAL A 132 5.67 -11.69 -9.61
CA VAL A 132 5.63 -12.28 -10.96
C VAL A 132 6.48 -11.43 -11.91
N PRO A 133 7.72 -11.86 -12.23
CA PRO A 133 8.69 -11.02 -12.95
C PRO A 133 8.28 -10.63 -14.37
N GLU A 134 7.56 -11.49 -15.08
CA GLU A 134 7.20 -11.26 -16.49
C GLU A 134 6.15 -10.16 -16.66
N ALA A 135 5.38 -9.88 -15.62
CA ALA A 135 4.25 -8.96 -15.64
C ALA A 135 4.35 -7.86 -14.57
N HIS A 136 5.40 -7.86 -13.76
CA HIS A 136 5.72 -6.83 -12.78
C HIS A 136 4.60 -6.53 -11.78
N TYR A 137 4.08 -7.57 -11.14
CA TYR A 137 3.09 -7.44 -10.07
C TYR A 137 3.41 -8.38 -8.89
N VAL A 138 2.91 -8.02 -7.71
CA VAL A 138 2.80 -8.93 -6.57
C VAL A 138 1.41 -9.56 -6.59
N LEU A 139 1.34 -10.87 -6.40
CA LEU A 139 0.11 -11.65 -6.32
C LEU A 139 -0.03 -12.20 -4.92
N ASP A 140 -1.07 -11.74 -4.24
CA ASP A 140 -1.52 -12.33 -2.97
C ASP A 140 -2.72 -13.25 -3.25
N TYR A 141 -2.65 -14.50 -2.83
CA TYR A 141 -3.69 -15.46 -3.17
C TYR A 141 -3.94 -16.52 -2.12
N LYS A 142 -5.20 -16.97 -2.08
CA LYS A 142 -5.65 -18.13 -1.35
C LYS A 142 -6.89 -18.73 -1.98
N GLY A 143 -6.83 -20.00 -2.37
CA GLY A 143 -8.02 -20.72 -2.85
C GLY A 143 -8.62 -20.03 -4.07
N ARG A 144 -9.78 -19.39 -3.92
CA ARG A 144 -10.46 -18.66 -5.02
C ARG A 144 -10.12 -17.16 -5.10
N TYR A 145 -9.37 -16.64 -4.13
CA TYR A 145 -9.02 -15.23 -4.06
C TYR A 145 -7.65 -15.02 -4.70
N SER A 146 -7.55 -13.99 -5.54
CA SER A 146 -6.33 -13.54 -6.17
C SER A 146 -6.37 -12.03 -6.22
N LEU A 147 -5.48 -11.40 -5.47
CA LEU A 147 -5.29 -9.96 -5.40
C LEU A 147 -4.01 -9.63 -6.15
N LEU A 148 -4.11 -8.74 -7.12
CA LEU A 148 -3.00 -8.36 -7.98
C LEU A 148 -2.60 -6.93 -7.69
N ILE A 149 -1.33 -6.72 -7.39
CA ILE A 149 -0.78 -5.45 -6.93
C ILE A 149 0.28 -5.02 -7.94
N ALA A 150 0.03 -3.91 -8.63
CA ALA A 150 0.95 -3.35 -9.61
C ALA A 150 0.95 -1.83 -9.53
N GLY A 151 2.07 -1.23 -9.92
CA GLY A 151 2.25 0.21 -10.00
C GLY A 151 3.10 0.56 -11.22
N LYS A 152 2.91 1.77 -11.72
CA LYS A 152 3.74 2.33 -12.78
C LYS A 152 3.92 3.83 -12.60
N ASP A 153 5.06 4.34 -13.05
CA ASP A 153 5.32 5.77 -13.12
C ASP A 153 4.67 6.44 -14.35
N ASP A 154 4.94 7.72 -14.55
CA ASP A 154 4.44 8.50 -15.69
C ASP A 154 5.09 8.12 -17.03
N THR A 155 6.23 7.44 -17.01
CA THR A 155 6.88 6.85 -18.19
C THR A 155 6.32 5.47 -18.54
N GLY A 156 5.56 4.86 -17.63
CA GLY A 156 5.02 3.52 -17.73
C GLY A 156 5.95 2.42 -17.23
N ALA A 157 7.07 2.79 -16.58
CA ALA A 157 7.97 1.84 -15.94
C ALA A 157 7.30 1.24 -14.69
N PRO A 158 7.50 -0.07 -14.40
CA PRO A 158 6.98 -0.68 -13.18
C PRO A 158 7.75 -0.19 -11.94
N PHE A 159 7.31 -0.62 -10.75
CA PHE A 159 8.04 -0.36 -9.50
C PHE A 159 9.46 -0.95 -9.53
N ASP A 160 10.40 -0.26 -8.87
CA ASP A 160 11.84 -0.57 -8.92
C ASP A 160 12.23 -1.79 -8.09
N GLN A 161 11.56 -1.98 -6.94
CA GLN A 161 11.95 -2.94 -5.92
C GLN A 161 10.70 -3.57 -5.29
N TYR A 162 10.88 -4.75 -4.71
CA TYR A 162 9.84 -5.45 -3.97
C TYR A 162 10.46 -6.26 -2.83
N ALA A 163 9.67 -6.55 -1.81
CA ALA A 163 9.97 -7.63 -0.88
C ALA A 163 8.67 -8.28 -0.39
N VAL A 164 8.67 -9.60 -0.31
CA VAL A 164 7.61 -10.39 0.30
C VAL A 164 8.18 -11.10 1.52
N GLY A 165 7.41 -11.20 2.60
CA GLY A 165 7.86 -11.93 3.77
C GLY A 165 6.73 -12.14 4.78
N ASN A 166 7.11 -12.60 5.97
CA ASN A 166 6.15 -12.85 7.04
C ASN A 166 5.98 -11.65 7.96
N TYR A 167 4.74 -11.36 8.35
CA TYR A 167 4.41 -10.43 9.44
C TYR A 167 3.90 -11.17 10.67
N ALA A 168 4.17 -10.61 11.86
CA ALA A 168 3.67 -11.09 13.14
C ALA A 168 3.96 -12.57 13.50
N ILE A 169 4.92 -13.21 12.81
CA ILE A 169 5.43 -14.55 13.13
C ILE A 169 6.72 -14.42 13.94
N GLU A 170 6.83 -15.18 15.03
CA GLU A 170 8.06 -15.28 15.85
C GLU A 170 8.62 -13.95 16.40
N GLY A 171 7.76 -12.94 16.59
CA GLY A 171 8.18 -11.62 17.09
C GLY A 171 8.86 -10.73 16.03
N LYS A 172 8.87 -11.15 14.75
CA LYS A 172 9.22 -10.27 13.63
C LYS A 172 8.11 -9.23 13.42
N ALA A 173 8.52 -7.99 13.16
CA ALA A 173 7.56 -6.90 12.93
C ALA A 173 6.81 -7.06 11.60
N GLY A 174 7.52 -7.42 10.53
CA GLY A 174 6.97 -7.58 9.17
C GLY A 174 8.00 -7.16 8.14
N THR A 175 7.72 -7.44 6.87
CA THR A 175 8.55 -7.07 5.71
C THR A 175 8.60 -5.56 5.51
N PHE A 176 7.61 -4.83 6.02
CA PHE A 176 7.62 -3.36 5.97
C PHE A 176 8.93 -2.72 6.46
N ARG A 177 9.59 -3.31 7.46
CA ARG A 177 10.85 -2.77 8.00
C ARG A 177 12.01 -2.77 7.01
N ASP A 178 11.94 -3.61 5.99
CA ASP A 178 12.92 -3.66 4.90
C ASP A 178 12.97 -2.30 4.18
N ALA A 179 11.87 -1.57 4.12
CA ALA A 179 11.83 -0.24 3.51
C ALA A 179 12.61 0.84 4.29
N GLU A 180 12.89 0.63 5.58
CA GLU A 180 13.35 1.70 6.48
C GLU A 180 14.77 2.19 6.20
N ASP A 181 15.59 1.41 5.49
CA ASP A 181 16.92 1.83 5.02
C ASP A 181 16.91 2.36 3.57
N GLY A 182 15.77 2.20 2.87
CA GLY A 182 15.56 2.61 1.50
C GLY A 182 15.78 1.51 0.45
N GLU A 183 16.14 0.28 0.82
CA GLU A 183 16.43 -0.83 -0.09
C GLU A 183 15.59 -2.06 0.30
N LEU A 184 14.88 -2.66 -0.66
CA LEU A 184 14.15 -3.91 -0.42
C LEU A 184 15.01 -5.12 -0.79
N SER A 185 14.94 -6.15 0.04
CA SER A 185 15.70 -7.39 -0.04
C SER A 185 15.44 -8.23 -1.29
N GLY A 186 14.35 -7.97 -2.02
CA GLY A 186 14.02 -8.69 -3.26
C GLY A 186 13.48 -10.11 -3.04
N ASN A 187 13.03 -10.46 -1.83
CA ASN A 187 12.47 -11.79 -1.59
C ASN A 187 11.17 -11.98 -2.40
N PRO A 188 11.11 -12.97 -3.33
CA PRO A 188 10.05 -13.01 -4.33
C PRO A 188 8.81 -13.81 -3.91
N VAL A 189 8.85 -14.56 -2.82
CA VAL A 189 7.71 -15.40 -2.40
C VAL A 189 7.78 -15.69 -0.91
N GLU A 190 6.62 -15.70 -0.27
CA GLU A 190 6.45 -16.25 1.08
C GLU A 190 5.03 -16.79 1.26
N HIS A 191 4.82 -17.58 2.32
CA HIS A 191 3.54 -18.18 2.67
C HIS A 191 3.25 -18.09 4.17
N GLY A 192 1.98 -18.28 4.54
CA GLY A 192 1.50 -18.04 5.90
C GLY A 192 1.01 -16.62 6.06
N GLY A 193 1.17 -16.03 7.25
CA GLY A 193 0.86 -14.61 7.46
C GLY A 193 1.90 -13.79 6.72
N VAL A 194 1.53 -13.21 5.58
CA VAL A 194 2.43 -12.54 4.65
C VAL A 194 2.11 -11.07 4.49
N ASP A 195 3.15 -10.28 4.30
CA ASP A 195 3.07 -8.89 3.87
C ASP A 195 4.06 -8.63 2.74
N SER A 196 3.87 -7.53 2.02
CA SER A 196 4.72 -7.12 0.92
C SER A 196 4.95 -5.61 0.91
N VAL A 197 6.04 -5.18 0.27
CA VAL A 197 6.37 -3.78 -0.03
C VAL A 197 6.79 -3.66 -1.48
#